data_AF-A0A7L3NJG0-F1
#
_entry.id   AF-A0A7L3NJG0-F1
#
_cell.length_a   1.000
_cell.length_b   1.000
_cell.length_c   1.000
_cell.angle_alpha   90.00
_cell.angle_beta   90.00
_cell.angle_gamma   90.00
#
_symmetry.space_group_name_H-M   'P 1'
#
loop_
_entity.id
_entity.type
_entity.pdbx_description
1 polymer ?
#
loop_
_entity_poly.entity_id
_entity_poly.type
_entity_poly.pdbx_seq_one_letter_code
_entity_poly.pdbx_strand_id
1 'polypeptide(L)'
;DAEMAIFGEAAPFLRKSEKERIEAQNRPFDAKSACFVVDEKQMYVKGTIQSREGGKVTVKINDDTTVTVKDDEVFPMNPPKFDKIEDMAMYSPEVVSGYRGKKRQEAPPHIFSISDNAYQFMLTDRTNQSVLITGESGAGKTVNTKRVIQYFATIAVTGDKKKDQQPGKMQGTLEDQIIQANPLLEAFGNAKTVRNDNSSRFGKFIRIHFGTTGKLASADIETYLLEKSRVTFQLSSERSYHIFYQILSNKKPELIDLLLISTNPYDFSYVSQGEVTVASIDDSEELLATDNAMDILGFNSDEKMGMYKLTGAVMHYGNMKFKQKQREEQAEPDGTEVADKAGYLMGLNSADLLKALCYPRVKVGNEYVTKGQSVQQVYNSVGALAKSVYEKMFLWMVTRINQQLDTKQPRQYFIGVLDIAGFEIFDVSYSRYAC
;
A
#
# COMPACT_ATOMS: atom_id res chain seq x y z
N ASP A 1 -2.62 35.99 15.41
CA ASP A 1 -1.31 35.37 15.20
C ASP A 1 -0.80 35.72 13.79
N ALA A 2 0.10 36.69 13.68
CA ALA A 2 0.58 37.19 12.38
C ALA A 2 1.43 36.15 11.62
N GLU A 3 2.09 35.24 12.35
CA GLU A 3 2.88 34.15 11.78
C GLU A 3 2.01 33.13 11.04
N MET A 4 0.74 33.00 11.46
CA MET A 4 -0.19 32.03 10.88
C MET A 4 -0.89 32.52 9.61
N ALA A 5 -0.76 33.81 9.26
CA ALA A 5 -1.46 34.41 8.13
C ALA A 5 -1.09 33.76 6.78
N ILE A 6 0.15 33.27 6.65
CA ILE A 6 0.62 32.57 5.43
C ILE A 6 -0.13 31.26 5.16
N PHE A 7 -0.73 30.67 6.20
CA PHE A 7 -1.47 29.41 6.08
C PHE A 7 -2.95 29.64 5.73
N GLY A 8 -3.45 30.89 5.72
CA GLY A 8 -4.82 31.20 5.32
C GLY A 8 -5.88 30.36 6.05
N GLU A 9 -6.77 29.73 5.30
CA GLU A 9 -7.85 28.87 5.83
C GLU A 9 -7.34 27.62 6.57
N ALA A 10 -6.09 27.21 6.35
CA ALA A 10 -5.47 26.09 7.05
C ALA A 10 -5.05 26.44 8.49
N ALA A 11 -4.90 27.74 8.81
CA ALA A 11 -4.33 28.17 10.08
C ALA A 11 -5.01 27.57 11.33
N PRO A 12 -6.36 27.52 11.45
CA PRO A 12 -7.03 26.98 12.63
C PRO A 12 -6.82 25.47 12.85
N PHE A 13 -6.48 24.75 11.78
CA PHE A 13 -6.19 23.32 11.79
C PHE A 13 -4.74 23.03 12.11
N LEU A 14 -3.84 23.99 11.88
CA LEU A 14 -2.40 23.89 12.18
C LEU A 14 -2.08 24.36 13.60
N ARG A 15 -2.70 25.46 14.02
CA ARG A 15 -2.48 26.06 15.32
C ARG A 15 -3.77 26.69 15.82
N LYS A 16 -4.16 26.36 17.05
CA LYS A 16 -5.28 27.02 17.73
C LYS A 16 -5.01 28.51 17.89
N SER A 17 -6.08 29.30 17.91
CA SER A 17 -5.93 30.74 18.08
C SER A 17 -5.18 31.06 19.38
N GLU A 18 -4.47 32.18 19.39
CA GLU A 18 -3.73 32.62 20.58
C GLU A 18 -4.64 32.71 21.81
N LYS A 19 -5.87 33.18 21.64
CA LYS A 19 -6.90 33.19 22.68
C LYS A 19 -7.19 31.80 23.23
N GLU A 20 -7.47 30.82 22.38
CA GLU A 20 -7.76 29.44 22.82
C GLU A 20 -6.55 28.78 23.50
N ARG A 21 -5.34 29.09 23.05
CA ARG A 21 -4.10 28.59 23.67
C ARG A 21 -3.91 29.15 25.07
N ILE A 22 -4.07 30.47 25.23
CA ILE A 22 -3.97 31.15 26.52
C ILE A 22 -5.06 30.63 27.48
N GLU A 23 -6.29 30.50 27.00
CA GLU A 23 -7.40 29.94 27.78
C GLU A 23 -7.13 28.50 28.23
N ALA A 24 -6.56 27.66 27.36
CA ALA A 24 -6.20 26.29 27.70
C ALA A 24 -5.02 26.23 28.71
N GLN A 25 -3.98 27.03 28.50
CA GLN A 25 -2.79 27.08 29.36
C GLN A 25 -3.12 27.57 30.78
N ASN A 26 -4.07 28.50 30.90
CA ASN A 26 -4.47 29.10 32.18
C ASN A 26 -5.55 28.29 32.93
N ARG A 27 -5.93 27.10 32.45
CA ARG A 27 -6.87 26.25 33.18
C ARG A 27 -6.28 25.82 34.53
N PRO A 28 -7.07 25.93 35.63
CA PRO A 28 -6.64 25.43 36.94
C PRO A 28 -6.26 23.95 36.86
N PHE A 29 -5.11 23.61 37.42
CA PHE A 29 -4.58 22.25 37.42
C PHE A 29 -3.80 21.97 38.70
N ASP A 30 -4.18 20.90 39.38
CA ASP A 30 -3.46 20.40 40.55
C ASP A 30 -2.73 19.09 40.17
N ALA A 31 -1.40 19.18 40.05
CA ALA A 31 -0.55 18.07 39.66
C ALA A 31 -0.60 16.87 40.63
N LYS A 32 -1.03 17.07 41.88
CA LYS A 32 -1.08 15.99 42.89
C LYS A 32 -2.36 15.17 42.82
N SER A 33 -3.47 15.78 42.38
CA SER A 33 -4.78 15.14 42.32
C SER A 33 -5.22 14.80 40.90
N ALA A 34 -4.74 15.51 39.89
CA ALA A 34 -5.03 15.26 38.48
C ALA A 34 -4.39 13.97 37.96
N CYS A 35 -5.20 13.04 37.44
CA CYS A 35 -4.73 11.76 36.94
C CYS A 35 -5.49 11.27 35.70
N PHE A 36 -4.92 10.27 35.04
CA PHE A 36 -5.63 9.36 34.15
C PHE A 36 -5.87 8.05 34.87
N VAL A 37 -7.06 7.47 34.72
CA VAL A 37 -7.41 6.16 35.27
C VAL A 37 -7.88 5.23 34.16
N VAL A 38 -7.54 3.95 34.27
CA VAL A 38 -7.97 2.92 33.31
C VAL A 38 -9.50 2.83 33.29
N ASP A 39 -10.07 2.79 32.09
CA ASP A 39 -11.49 2.62 31.85
C ASP A 39 -11.70 1.56 30.76
N GLU A 40 -12.65 0.65 30.97
CA GLU A 40 -12.88 -0.48 30.04
C GLU A 40 -13.37 -0.03 28.65
N LYS A 41 -14.00 1.15 28.52
CA LYS A 41 -14.58 1.63 27.26
C LYS A 41 -13.72 2.67 26.57
N GLN A 42 -13.10 3.56 27.33
CA GLN A 42 -12.32 4.70 26.83
C GLN A 42 -10.81 4.47 26.95
N MET A 43 -10.38 3.30 27.45
CA MET A 43 -9.00 2.94 27.83
C MET A 43 -8.46 3.77 29.00
N TYR A 44 -8.51 5.09 28.90
CA TYR A 44 -8.10 6.03 29.94
C TYR A 44 -9.05 7.22 30.01
N VAL A 45 -9.49 7.59 31.21
CA VAL A 45 -10.29 8.79 31.46
C VAL A 45 -9.57 9.74 32.40
N LYS A 46 -9.81 11.04 32.22
CA LYS A 46 -9.31 12.07 33.13
C LYS A 46 -10.10 12.02 34.43
N GLY A 47 -9.43 12.18 35.56
CA GLY A 47 -10.08 12.24 36.86
C GLY A 47 -9.27 12.94 37.93
N THR A 48 -9.89 13.11 39.09
CA THR A 48 -9.32 13.75 40.28
C THR A 48 -9.29 12.74 41.42
N ILE A 49 -8.10 12.48 41.97
CA ILE A 49 -7.90 11.61 43.13
C ILE A 49 -8.62 12.22 44.34
N GLN A 50 -9.48 11.43 44.98
CA GLN A 50 -10.16 11.81 46.22
C GLN A 50 -9.48 11.19 47.45
N SER A 51 -9.10 9.92 47.38
CA SER A 51 -8.42 9.23 48.47
C SER A 51 -7.51 8.12 47.96
N ARG A 52 -6.53 7.75 48.80
CA ARG A 52 -5.67 6.58 48.60
C ARG A 52 -5.65 5.78 49.90
N GLU A 53 -6.17 4.56 49.86
CA GLU A 53 -6.31 3.69 51.03
C GLU A 53 -6.02 2.23 50.65
N GLY A 54 -5.15 1.56 51.40
CA GLY A 54 -4.94 0.10 51.26
C GLY A 54 -4.51 -0.37 49.86
N GLY A 55 -3.74 0.42 49.11
CA GLY A 55 -3.29 0.09 47.75
C GLY A 55 -4.33 0.32 46.65
N LYS A 56 -5.46 0.95 47.00
CA LYS A 56 -6.50 1.39 46.07
C LYS A 56 -6.60 2.91 46.05
N VAL A 57 -7.01 3.45 44.90
CA VAL A 57 -7.18 4.88 44.66
C VAL A 57 -8.62 5.13 44.23
N THR A 58 -9.28 6.05 44.93
CA THR A 58 -10.62 6.51 44.61
C THR A 58 -10.49 7.75 43.73
N VAL A 59 -10.95 7.65 42.48
CA VAL A 59 -10.85 8.72 41.47
C VAL A 59 -12.24 9.17 41.06
N LYS A 60 -12.48 10.48 41.10
CA LYS A 60 -13.68 11.10 40.54
C LYS A 60 -13.45 11.38 39.05
N ILE A 61 -14.26 10.78 38.18
CA ILE A 61 -14.19 10.95 36.72
C ILE A 61 -15.27 11.93 36.23
N ASN A 62 -15.31 12.19 34.92
CA ASN A 62 -16.37 13.02 34.31
C ASN A 62 -17.77 12.43 34.63
N ASP A 63 -18.78 13.29 34.75
CA ASP A 63 -20.16 12.98 35.19
C ASP A 63 -20.33 12.65 36.70
N ASP A 64 -19.45 13.19 37.56
CA ASP A 64 -19.49 13.02 39.04
C ASP A 64 -19.41 11.56 39.53
N THR A 65 -19.13 10.62 38.63
CA THR A 65 -18.98 9.20 38.95
C THR A 65 -17.64 8.96 39.65
N THR A 66 -17.61 8.04 40.60
CA THR A 66 -16.40 7.68 41.35
C THR A 66 -16.03 6.24 41.05
N VAL A 67 -14.77 6.01 40.67
CA VAL A 67 -14.21 4.69 40.44
C VAL A 67 -13.12 4.39 41.47
N THR A 68 -13.04 3.14 41.91
CA THR A 68 -11.97 2.68 42.81
C THR A 68 -11.13 1.68 42.06
N VAL A 69 -9.87 2.05 41.81
CA VAL A 69 -8.91 1.26 41.03
C VAL A 69 -7.69 0.94 41.87
N LYS A 70 -6.80 0.08 41.37
CA LYS A 70 -5.50 -0.14 42.00
C LYS A 70 -4.56 1.04 41.74
N ASP A 71 -3.55 1.19 42.59
CA ASP A 71 -2.58 2.29 42.46
C ASP A 71 -1.79 2.26 41.14
N ASP A 72 -1.55 1.07 40.57
CA ASP A 72 -0.88 0.85 39.28
C ASP A 72 -1.77 1.13 38.06
N GLU A 73 -3.06 1.41 38.27
CA GLU A 73 -4.03 1.80 37.25
C GLU A 73 -4.24 3.34 37.21
N VAL A 74 -3.46 4.09 38.00
CA VAL A 74 -3.52 5.56 38.08
C VAL A 74 -2.24 6.19 37.55
N PHE A 75 -2.36 7.00 36.50
CA PHE A 75 -1.25 7.61 35.79
C PHE A 75 -1.26 9.14 35.96
N PRO A 76 -0.09 9.79 36.06
CA PRO A 76 -0.01 11.24 36.19
C PRO A 76 -0.53 11.95 34.93
N MET A 77 -1.25 13.06 35.11
CA MET A 77 -1.72 13.90 34.01
C MET A 77 -0.69 15.00 33.69
N ASN A 78 -0.47 15.28 32.40
CA ASN A 78 0.34 16.43 31.98
C ASN A 78 -0.37 17.76 32.31
N PRO A 79 0.36 18.81 32.71
CA PRO A 79 -0.23 20.13 32.92
C PRO A 79 -0.90 20.70 31.66
N PRO A 80 -1.94 21.56 31.77
CA PRO A 80 -2.69 22.12 30.65
C PRO A 80 -1.84 22.91 29.66
N LYS A 81 -0.63 23.35 30.05
CA LYS A 81 0.33 23.98 29.13
C LYS A 81 0.75 23.10 27.97
N PHE A 82 0.50 21.79 28.07
CA PHE A 82 0.76 20.79 27.04
C PHE A 82 -0.53 20.29 26.35
N ASP A 83 -1.69 20.92 26.58
CA ASP A 83 -2.95 20.55 25.94
C ASP A 83 -2.97 21.05 24.48
N LYS A 84 -3.22 20.15 23.52
CA LYS A 84 -3.38 20.45 22.08
C LYS A 84 -2.23 21.24 21.46
N ILE A 85 -1.00 20.77 21.66
CA ILE A 85 0.20 21.35 21.05
C ILE A 85 0.20 21.00 19.55
N GLU A 86 -0.55 21.80 18.79
CA GLU A 86 -0.57 21.87 17.33
C GLU A 86 -1.12 20.61 16.63
N ASP A 87 -2.12 20.83 15.78
CA ASP A 87 -2.87 19.79 15.06
C ASP A 87 -2.60 19.96 13.56
N MET A 88 -3.04 19.03 12.72
CA MET A 88 -2.64 18.95 11.33
C MET A 88 -3.83 18.61 10.43
N ALA A 89 -4.33 19.58 9.68
CA ALA A 89 -5.12 19.26 8.49
C ALA A 89 -5.23 20.48 7.55
N MET A 90 -4.38 20.57 6.52
CA MET A 90 -4.74 21.12 5.19
C MET A 90 -3.53 21.07 4.24
N TYR A 91 -3.76 20.61 3.01
CA TYR A 91 -2.72 20.38 2.00
C TYR A 91 -2.82 21.38 0.84
N SER A 92 -2.94 22.67 1.15
CA SER A 92 -3.08 23.72 0.14
C SER A 92 -1.70 24.23 -0.35
N PRO A 93 -1.62 24.83 -1.55
CA PRO A 93 -0.38 25.45 -2.06
C PRO A 93 0.20 26.53 -1.12
N GLU A 94 -0.66 27.23 -0.40
CA GLU A 94 -0.30 28.23 0.61
C GLU A 94 0.45 27.56 1.78
N VAL A 95 -0.03 26.39 2.22
CA VAL A 95 0.63 25.60 3.26
C VAL A 95 2.01 25.12 2.81
N VAL A 96 2.14 24.64 1.57
CA VAL A 96 3.45 24.26 0.99
C VAL A 96 4.45 25.41 1.08
N SER A 97 4.01 26.61 0.72
CA SER A 97 4.84 27.82 0.77
C SER A 97 5.20 28.23 2.19
N GLY A 98 4.28 28.05 3.15
CA GLY A 98 4.51 28.34 4.57
C GLY A 98 5.57 27.45 5.23
N TYR A 99 5.74 26.21 4.76
CA TYR A 99 6.75 25.28 5.28
C TYR A 99 8.11 25.34 4.57
N ARG A 100 8.16 25.93 3.36
CA ARG A 100 9.39 25.97 2.57
C ARG A 100 10.48 26.79 3.25
N GLY A 101 11.65 26.20 3.45
CA GLY A 101 12.80 26.90 4.03
C GLY A 101 12.72 27.05 5.56
N LYS A 102 11.74 26.44 6.23
CA LYS A 102 11.50 26.62 7.67
C LYS A 102 12.09 25.48 8.49
N LYS A 103 12.74 25.83 9.60
CA LYS A 103 13.13 24.82 10.60
C LYS A 103 11.90 24.28 11.30
N ARG A 104 11.99 23.05 11.84
CA ARG A 104 10.89 22.40 12.58
C ARG A 104 10.32 23.21 13.75
N GLN A 105 11.11 24.09 14.35
CA GLN A 105 10.69 24.96 15.47
C GLN A 105 9.99 26.25 15.01
N GLU A 106 10.13 26.61 13.73
CA GLU A 106 9.66 27.88 13.15
C GLU A 106 8.25 27.74 12.54
N ALA A 107 7.72 26.52 12.44
CA ALA A 107 6.41 26.24 11.90
C ALA A 107 5.74 25.12 12.71
N PRO A 108 4.40 25.06 12.77
CA PRO A 108 3.69 23.99 13.46
C PRO A 108 4.08 22.58 12.94
N PRO A 109 3.93 21.51 13.74
CA PRO A 109 4.05 20.13 13.28
C PRO A 109 3.31 19.91 11.98
N HIS A 110 4.05 19.58 10.91
CA HIS A 110 3.46 19.17 9.65
C HIS A 110 4.33 18.17 8.89
N ILE A 111 3.72 17.30 8.08
CA ILE A 111 4.48 16.35 7.24
C ILE A 111 5.40 17.06 6.25
N PHE A 112 5.00 18.26 5.81
CA PHE A 112 5.81 19.15 4.99
C PHE A 112 7.02 19.70 5.73
N SER A 113 6.95 19.90 7.06
CA SER A 113 8.13 20.24 7.85
C SER A 113 9.16 19.11 7.79
N ILE A 114 8.74 17.85 7.99
CA ILE A 114 9.65 16.70 7.88
C ILE A 114 10.24 16.58 6.47
N SER A 115 9.41 16.80 5.45
CA SER A 115 9.83 16.74 4.04
C SER A 115 10.82 17.85 3.69
N ASP A 116 10.55 19.11 4.07
CA ASP A 116 11.44 20.25 3.80
C ASP A 116 12.77 20.11 4.56
N ASN A 117 12.73 19.70 5.83
CA ASN A 117 13.95 19.45 6.60
C ASN A 117 14.79 18.33 5.95
N ALA A 118 14.19 17.24 5.49
CA ALA A 118 14.91 16.20 4.74
C ALA A 118 15.52 16.75 3.45
N TYR A 119 14.80 17.60 2.70
CA TYR A 119 15.33 18.24 1.51
C TYR A 119 16.49 19.19 1.82
N GLN A 120 16.39 20.00 2.88
CA GLN A 120 17.46 20.88 3.33
C GLN A 120 18.70 20.08 3.78
N PHE A 121 18.52 19.08 4.64
CA PHE A 121 19.63 18.24 5.12
C PHE A 121 20.31 17.49 3.98
N MET A 122 19.57 17.02 2.98
CA MET A 122 20.16 16.44 1.77
C MET A 122 21.12 17.42 1.07
N LEU A 123 20.71 18.68 0.91
CA LEU A 123 21.52 19.70 0.23
C LEU A 123 22.69 20.20 1.08
N THR A 124 22.50 20.35 2.39
CA THR A 124 23.52 20.84 3.32
C THR A 124 24.55 19.76 3.64
N ASP A 125 24.10 18.58 4.04
CA ASP A 125 24.95 17.50 4.55
C ASP A 125 25.47 16.60 3.42
N ARG A 126 24.93 16.73 2.20
CA ARG A 126 25.34 15.95 1.02
C ARG A 126 25.19 14.45 1.24
N THR A 127 24.09 14.05 1.89
CA THR A 127 23.76 12.66 2.19
C THR A 127 22.34 12.34 1.74
N ASN A 128 22.13 11.09 1.31
CA ASN A 128 20.79 10.59 1.00
C ASN A 128 19.93 10.57 2.26
N GLN A 129 18.64 10.80 2.09
CA GLN A 129 17.68 10.85 3.19
C GLN A 129 16.61 9.78 3.03
N SER A 130 15.92 9.47 4.12
CA SER A 130 14.77 8.58 4.09
C SER A 130 13.65 9.06 5.00
N VAL A 131 12.42 9.00 4.50
CA VAL A 131 11.18 9.24 5.25
C VAL A 131 10.45 7.91 5.38
N LEU A 132 10.34 7.41 6.61
CA LEU A 132 9.62 6.17 6.91
C LEU A 132 8.20 6.51 7.36
N ILE A 133 7.21 6.02 6.62
CA ILE A 133 5.79 6.23 6.93
C ILE A 133 5.23 4.91 7.43
N THR A 134 5.03 4.80 8.74
CA THR A 134 4.56 3.59 9.42
C THR A 134 3.17 3.78 10.00
N GLY A 135 2.43 2.69 10.12
CA GLY A 135 1.09 2.67 10.72
C GLY A 135 0.32 1.41 10.35
N GLU A 136 -0.73 1.12 11.10
CA GLU A 136 -1.63 0.00 10.79
C GLU A 136 -2.33 0.19 9.42
N SER A 137 -2.94 -0.89 8.93
CA SER A 137 -3.84 -0.79 7.79
C SER A 137 -4.96 0.22 8.08
N GLY A 138 -5.28 1.10 7.12
CA GLY A 138 -6.25 2.19 7.31
C GLY A 138 -5.69 3.49 7.93
N ALA A 139 -4.44 3.51 8.43
CA ALA A 139 -3.85 4.72 9.05
C ALA A 139 -3.51 5.87 8.08
N GLY A 140 -3.84 5.75 6.78
CA GLY A 140 -3.57 6.79 5.79
C GLY A 140 -2.12 6.89 5.30
N LYS A 141 -1.31 5.83 5.45
CA LYS A 141 0.09 5.80 4.98
C LYS A 141 0.23 6.22 3.51
N THR A 142 -0.49 5.56 2.61
CA THR A 142 -0.47 5.83 1.17
C THR A 142 -0.83 7.27 0.83
N VAL A 143 -1.78 7.86 1.57
CA VAL A 143 -2.19 9.26 1.39
C VAL A 143 -1.04 10.18 1.76
N ASN A 144 -0.41 9.97 2.92
CA ASN A 144 0.75 10.73 3.36
C ASN A 144 1.95 10.57 2.41
N THR A 145 2.23 9.36 1.92
CA THR A 145 3.24 9.08 0.89
C THR A 145 3.00 9.93 -0.35
N LYS A 146 1.75 9.97 -0.87
CA LYS A 146 1.37 10.80 -2.02
C LYS A 146 1.64 12.29 -1.75
N ARG A 147 1.32 12.79 -0.54
CA ARG A 147 1.57 14.20 -0.17
C ARG A 147 3.05 14.55 -0.05
N VAL A 148 3.88 13.65 0.48
CA VAL A 148 5.33 13.84 0.56
C VAL A 148 5.95 13.93 -0.83
N ILE A 149 5.54 13.06 -1.76
CA ILE A 149 6.00 13.08 -3.15
C ILE A 149 5.60 14.39 -3.84
N GLN A 150 4.33 14.81 -3.69
CA GLN A 150 3.82 16.09 -4.21
C GLN A 150 4.63 17.28 -3.67
N TYR A 151 4.99 17.25 -2.38
CA TYR A 151 5.79 18.31 -1.76
C TYR A 151 7.16 18.42 -2.43
N PHE A 152 7.90 17.30 -2.54
CA PHE A 152 9.22 17.28 -3.18
C PHE A 152 9.18 17.72 -4.63
N ALA A 153 8.17 17.29 -5.38
CA ALA A 153 7.98 17.73 -6.75
C ALA A 153 7.74 19.24 -6.84
N THR A 154 6.86 19.78 -5.99
CA THR A 154 6.52 21.21 -6.00
C THR A 154 7.72 22.10 -5.69
N ILE A 155 8.53 21.75 -4.68
CA ILE A 155 9.67 22.59 -4.28
C ILE A 155 10.85 22.49 -5.25
N ALA A 156 11.03 21.32 -5.90
CA ALA A 156 12.18 21.04 -6.76
C ALA A 156 11.99 21.49 -8.23
N VAL A 157 10.77 21.85 -8.65
CA VAL A 157 10.43 22.27 -10.03
C VAL A 157 10.63 23.79 -10.27
N THR A 158 11.49 24.45 -9.51
CA THR A 158 11.81 25.88 -9.75
C THR A 158 12.72 26.06 -10.99
N GLY A 159 12.11 26.13 -12.17
CA GLY A 159 12.72 26.60 -13.43
C GLY A 159 12.20 25.93 -14.71
N ASP A 160 11.76 26.76 -15.65
CA ASP A 160 11.36 26.50 -17.05
C ASP A 160 10.41 25.32 -17.30
N LYS A 161 9.10 25.64 -17.33
CA LYS A 161 8.09 24.82 -18.04
C LYS A 161 8.40 24.85 -19.55
N LYS A 162 9.42 24.11 -20.00
CA LYS A 162 9.53 23.76 -21.42
C LYS A 162 8.52 22.66 -21.71
N LYS A 163 7.38 23.06 -22.29
CA LYS A 163 6.47 22.17 -23.02
C LYS A 163 7.18 21.65 -24.28
N ASP A 164 8.17 20.79 -24.13
CA ASP A 164 8.66 20.01 -25.27
C ASP A 164 7.72 18.83 -25.47
N GLN A 165 6.65 19.07 -26.24
CA GLN A 165 5.79 18.01 -26.78
C GLN A 165 6.59 17.23 -27.84
N GLN A 166 7.44 16.30 -27.41
CA GLN A 166 8.02 15.31 -28.31
C GLN A 166 6.98 14.19 -28.56
N PRO A 167 6.69 13.85 -29.83
CA PRO A 167 5.86 12.69 -30.12
C PRO A 167 6.58 11.43 -29.63
N GLY A 168 5.94 10.65 -28.74
CA GLY A 168 6.49 9.43 -28.15
C GLY A 168 7.07 9.54 -26.74
N LYS A 169 7.09 10.74 -26.13
CA LYS A 169 7.28 10.92 -24.68
C LYS A 169 6.02 11.50 -24.05
N MET A 170 5.65 10.98 -22.88
CA MET A 170 4.44 11.34 -22.12
C MET A 170 4.13 12.84 -22.08
N GLN A 171 2.84 13.17 -22.20
CA GLN A 171 2.30 14.45 -21.69
C GLN A 171 2.15 14.34 -20.17
N GLY A 172 3.02 15.01 -19.42
CA GLY A 172 2.92 15.07 -17.94
C GLY A 172 4.27 15.38 -17.31
N THR A 173 4.25 16.00 -16.14
CA THR A 173 5.47 16.21 -15.34
C THR A 173 5.92 14.89 -14.71
N LEU A 174 7.20 14.74 -14.35
CA LEU A 174 7.68 13.52 -13.67
C LEU A 174 6.91 13.24 -12.36
N GLU A 175 6.37 14.27 -11.72
CA GLU A 175 5.45 14.16 -10.59
C GLU A 175 4.17 13.40 -10.96
N ASP A 176 3.52 13.81 -12.05
CA ASP A 176 2.30 13.16 -12.54
C ASP A 176 2.60 11.68 -12.79
N GLN A 177 3.75 11.35 -13.37
CA GLN A 177 4.12 9.96 -13.66
C GLN A 177 4.24 9.10 -12.40
N ILE A 178 4.86 9.62 -11.34
CA ILE A 178 4.98 8.90 -10.05
C ILE A 178 3.59 8.72 -9.41
N ILE A 179 2.73 9.72 -9.50
CA ILE A 179 1.37 9.65 -8.93
C ILE A 179 0.51 8.67 -9.73
N GLN A 180 0.60 8.68 -11.06
CA GLN A 180 -0.14 7.83 -11.98
C GLN A 180 0.34 6.36 -11.96
N ALA A 181 1.50 6.07 -11.39
CA ALA A 181 1.91 4.69 -11.10
C ALA A 181 1.02 4.02 -10.03
N ASN A 182 0.36 4.79 -9.16
CA ASN A 182 -0.36 4.21 -8.02
C ASN A 182 -1.59 3.40 -8.41
N PRO A 183 -2.54 3.85 -9.25
CA PRO A 183 -3.68 3.02 -9.64
C PRO A 183 -3.26 1.64 -10.14
N LEU A 184 -2.21 1.59 -10.95
CA LEU A 184 -1.65 0.34 -11.47
C LEU A 184 -1.04 -0.54 -10.35
N LEU A 185 -0.22 0.03 -9.47
CA LEU A 185 0.37 -0.71 -8.35
C LEU A 185 -0.68 -1.15 -7.32
N GLU A 186 -1.72 -0.34 -7.09
CA GLU A 186 -2.82 -0.64 -6.19
C GLU A 186 -3.68 -1.78 -6.78
N ALA A 187 -3.97 -1.78 -8.09
CA ALA A 187 -4.72 -2.85 -8.74
C ALA A 187 -4.07 -4.24 -8.56
N PHE A 188 -2.74 -4.32 -8.72
CA PHE A 188 -1.99 -5.59 -8.64
C PHE A 188 -1.35 -5.89 -7.28
N GLY A 189 -1.35 -4.93 -6.35
CA GLY A 189 -0.61 -5.03 -5.10
C GLY A 189 -1.45 -4.74 -3.85
N ASN A 190 -2.66 -4.19 -4.02
CA ASN A 190 -3.59 -3.96 -2.92
C ASN A 190 -4.78 -4.92 -2.97
N ALA A 191 -5.35 -5.13 -1.79
CA ALA A 191 -6.53 -5.96 -1.62
C ALA A 191 -7.37 -5.53 -0.42
N LYS A 192 -8.62 -5.97 -0.41
CA LYS A 192 -9.49 -5.88 0.76
C LYS A 192 -9.07 -6.89 1.82
N THR A 193 -8.79 -6.37 3.00
CA THR A 193 -8.50 -7.11 4.23
C THR A 193 -9.63 -6.93 5.23
N VAL A 194 -9.56 -7.59 6.39
CA VAL A 194 -10.56 -7.41 7.45
C VAL A 194 -10.61 -5.96 7.97
N ARG A 195 -9.48 -5.25 7.99
CA ARG A 195 -9.36 -3.90 8.60
C ARG A 195 -9.38 -2.74 7.61
N ASN A 196 -9.20 -3.01 6.32
CA ASN A 196 -9.05 -1.97 5.30
C ASN A 196 -9.41 -2.54 3.92
N ASP A 197 -10.23 -1.79 3.20
CA ASP A 197 -10.73 -2.15 1.88
C ASP A 197 -9.67 -2.04 0.78
N ASN A 198 -8.64 -1.20 0.95
CA ASN A 198 -7.56 -1.00 -0.02
C ASN A 198 -6.17 -1.08 0.66
N SER A 199 -5.84 -2.26 1.20
CA SER A 199 -4.58 -2.49 1.94
C SER A 199 -3.44 -2.87 1.02
N SER A 200 -2.30 -2.19 1.12
CA SER A 200 -1.08 -2.56 0.39
C SER A 200 -0.46 -3.84 0.93
N ARG A 201 -0.33 -4.85 0.07
CA ARG A 201 0.22 -6.19 0.37
C ARG A 201 1.59 -6.40 -0.25
N PHE A 202 2.35 -5.32 -0.29
CA PHE A 202 3.77 -5.24 -0.63
C PHE A 202 4.34 -3.99 0.06
N GLY A 203 5.63 -4.01 0.39
CA GLY A 203 6.38 -2.82 0.76
C GLY A 203 6.82 -2.06 -0.49
N LYS A 204 6.78 -0.73 -0.42
CA LYS A 204 7.12 0.17 -1.53
C LYS A 204 8.15 1.20 -1.04
N PHE A 205 9.31 1.24 -1.68
CA PHE A 205 10.33 2.25 -1.44
C PHE A 205 10.51 3.09 -2.70
N ILE A 206 10.12 4.36 -2.62
CA ILE A 206 10.20 5.29 -3.75
C ILE A 206 11.42 6.17 -3.54
N ARG A 207 12.41 6.08 -4.43
CA ARG A 207 13.58 6.95 -4.43
C ARG A 207 13.32 8.12 -5.38
N ILE A 208 13.30 9.33 -4.83
CA ILE A 208 13.23 10.56 -5.62
C ILE A 208 14.67 11.07 -5.73
N HIS A 209 15.21 11.06 -6.95
CA HIS A 209 16.59 11.49 -7.21
C HIS A 209 16.65 12.97 -7.52
N PHE A 210 17.67 13.61 -6.97
CA PHE A 210 17.97 15.02 -7.15
C PHE A 210 19.35 15.20 -7.80
N GLY A 211 19.45 16.19 -8.67
CA GLY A 211 20.71 16.63 -9.27
C GLY A 211 21.54 17.47 -8.30
N THR A 212 22.71 17.90 -8.76
CA THR A 212 23.64 18.73 -7.97
C THR A 212 23.07 20.08 -7.53
N THR A 213 22.06 20.58 -8.24
CA THR A 213 21.37 21.86 -7.95
C THR A 213 20.15 21.70 -7.05
N GLY A 214 19.85 20.48 -6.58
CA GLY A 214 18.63 20.16 -5.83
C GLY A 214 17.36 20.02 -6.68
N LYS A 215 17.48 20.12 -8.00
CA LYS A 215 16.35 19.87 -8.90
C LYS A 215 16.06 18.39 -9.06
N LEU A 216 14.80 18.06 -9.28
CA LEU A 216 14.33 16.70 -9.49
C LEU A 216 14.91 16.14 -10.79
N ALA A 217 15.62 15.01 -10.67
CA ALA A 217 16.35 14.37 -11.77
C ALA A 217 15.62 13.13 -12.29
N SER A 218 15.21 12.21 -11.42
CA SER A 218 14.50 10.97 -11.79
C SER A 218 13.80 10.39 -10.58
N ALA A 219 13.02 9.33 -10.77
CA ALA A 219 12.52 8.52 -9.67
C ALA A 219 12.64 7.04 -9.98
N ASP A 220 12.66 6.21 -8.95
CA ASP A 220 12.48 4.77 -9.10
C ASP A 220 11.75 4.19 -7.90
N ILE A 221 11.14 3.03 -8.11
CA ILE A 221 10.32 2.31 -7.16
C ILE A 221 10.95 0.93 -6.96
N GLU A 222 11.22 0.60 -5.70
CA GLU A 222 11.60 -0.74 -5.29
C GLU A 222 10.44 -1.35 -4.50
N THR A 223 10.14 -2.62 -4.77
CA THR A 223 9.06 -3.34 -4.09
C THR A 223 9.62 -4.51 -3.31
N TYR A 224 8.97 -4.79 -2.17
CA TYR A 224 9.39 -5.81 -1.23
C TYR A 224 8.19 -6.64 -0.81
N LEU A 225 8.42 -7.94 -0.57
CA LEU A 225 7.48 -8.82 0.15
C LEU A 225 6.02 -8.76 -0.37
N LEU A 226 5.82 -8.91 -1.68
CA LEU A 226 4.47 -9.10 -2.22
C LEU A 226 3.84 -10.36 -1.58
N GLU A 227 2.63 -10.24 -1.05
CA GLU A 227 1.89 -11.33 -0.39
C GLU A 227 1.38 -12.38 -1.40
N LYS A 228 2.28 -13.20 -1.94
CA LYS A 228 1.99 -14.18 -3.00
C LYS A 228 0.84 -15.12 -2.67
N SER A 229 0.64 -15.47 -1.38
CA SER A 229 -0.45 -16.37 -0.97
C SER A 229 -1.81 -15.86 -1.40
N ARG A 230 -2.00 -14.53 -1.46
CA ARG A 230 -3.28 -13.90 -1.81
C ARG A 230 -3.76 -14.23 -3.22
N VAL A 231 -2.83 -14.53 -4.14
CA VAL A 231 -3.14 -14.95 -5.52
C VAL A 231 -3.94 -16.25 -5.55
N THR A 232 -3.73 -17.15 -4.60
CA THR A 232 -4.32 -18.50 -4.58
C THR A 232 -5.25 -18.75 -3.40
N PHE A 233 -5.30 -17.83 -2.43
CA PHE A 233 -5.98 -18.03 -1.16
C PHE A 233 -6.53 -16.72 -0.59
N GLN A 234 -7.73 -16.76 -0.02
CA GLN A 234 -8.32 -15.65 0.73
C GLN A 234 -8.96 -16.17 2.02
N LEU A 235 -8.97 -15.35 3.06
CA LEU A 235 -9.84 -15.58 4.21
C LEU A 235 -11.28 -15.21 3.85
N SER A 236 -12.27 -15.74 4.59
CA SER A 236 -13.70 -15.56 4.32
C SER A 236 -14.13 -14.10 4.21
N SER A 237 -13.52 -13.21 4.99
CA SER A 237 -13.81 -11.77 5.00
C SER A 237 -12.74 -10.95 4.30
N GLU A 238 -11.95 -11.55 3.42
CA GLU A 238 -10.94 -10.87 2.60
C GLU A 238 -11.18 -11.15 1.12
N ARG A 239 -10.52 -10.37 0.26
CA ARG A 239 -10.53 -10.61 -1.18
C ARG A 239 -9.09 -10.72 -1.73
N SER A 240 -8.98 -11.20 -2.96
CA SER A 240 -7.71 -11.23 -3.70
C SER A 240 -7.30 -9.81 -4.15
N TYR A 241 -6.28 -9.69 -5.00
CA TYR A 241 -5.87 -8.39 -5.56
C TYR A 241 -6.99 -7.76 -6.40
N HIS A 242 -7.07 -6.42 -6.40
CA HIS A 242 -8.21 -5.73 -7.02
C HIS A 242 -8.36 -6.01 -8.51
N ILE A 243 -7.25 -6.20 -9.23
CA ILE A 243 -7.24 -6.41 -10.69
C ILE A 243 -8.16 -7.55 -11.15
N PHE A 244 -8.32 -8.62 -10.36
CA PHE A 244 -9.20 -9.73 -10.74
C PHE A 244 -10.66 -9.28 -10.83
N TYR A 245 -11.13 -8.54 -9.83
CA TYR A 245 -12.50 -8.05 -9.75
C TYR A 245 -12.73 -6.88 -10.71
N GLN A 246 -11.72 -6.03 -10.92
CA GLN A 246 -11.74 -4.99 -11.95
C GLN A 246 -11.96 -5.58 -13.34
N ILE A 247 -11.25 -6.64 -13.72
CA ILE A 247 -11.46 -7.33 -15.00
C ILE A 247 -12.87 -7.93 -15.07
N LEU A 248 -13.31 -8.61 -13.99
CA LEU A 248 -14.63 -9.26 -13.93
C LEU A 248 -15.81 -8.27 -13.89
N SER A 249 -15.57 -6.99 -13.62
CA SER A 249 -16.57 -5.91 -13.68
C SER A 249 -17.27 -5.79 -15.04
N ASN A 250 -16.65 -6.33 -16.11
CA ASN A 250 -17.13 -6.25 -17.48
C ASN A 250 -17.22 -4.81 -18.02
N LYS A 251 -16.48 -3.86 -17.43
CA LYS A 251 -16.43 -2.49 -17.94
C LYS A 251 -15.73 -2.38 -19.31
N LYS A 252 -14.81 -3.31 -19.59
CA LYS A 252 -14.17 -3.53 -20.90
C LYS A 252 -14.49 -4.95 -21.39
N PRO A 253 -15.64 -5.18 -22.05
CA PRO A 253 -16.09 -6.51 -22.45
C PRO A 253 -15.11 -7.26 -23.34
N GLU A 254 -14.31 -6.53 -24.13
CA GLU A 254 -13.25 -7.10 -24.95
C GLU A 254 -12.21 -7.89 -24.13
N LEU A 255 -12.02 -7.55 -22.84
CA LEU A 255 -11.15 -8.32 -21.95
C LEU A 255 -11.78 -9.66 -21.56
N ILE A 256 -13.10 -9.73 -21.40
CA ILE A 256 -13.78 -10.99 -21.05
C ILE A 256 -13.58 -12.02 -22.17
N ASP A 257 -13.81 -11.59 -23.40
CA ASP A 257 -13.63 -12.42 -24.60
C ASP A 257 -12.15 -12.78 -24.82
N LEU A 258 -11.23 -11.81 -24.68
CA LEU A 258 -9.80 -12.03 -24.84
C LEU A 258 -9.24 -13.06 -23.85
N LEU A 259 -9.72 -13.00 -22.60
CA LEU A 259 -9.24 -13.83 -21.49
C LEU A 259 -9.99 -15.15 -21.38
N LEU A 260 -11.01 -15.38 -22.20
CA LEU A 260 -11.82 -16.60 -22.21
C LEU A 260 -12.45 -16.88 -20.83
N ILE A 261 -12.91 -15.82 -20.15
CA ILE A 261 -13.49 -15.87 -18.80
C ILE A 261 -14.99 -15.55 -18.84
N SER A 262 -15.69 -15.90 -17.75
CA SER A 262 -17.02 -15.37 -17.47
C SER A 262 -16.91 -14.12 -16.59
N THR A 263 -18.03 -13.46 -16.33
CA THR A 263 -18.10 -12.34 -15.38
C THR A 263 -18.43 -12.79 -13.95
N ASN A 264 -18.72 -14.07 -13.73
CA ASN A 264 -19.05 -14.60 -12.41
C ASN A 264 -17.77 -14.96 -11.65
N PRO A 265 -17.42 -14.25 -10.56
CA PRO A 265 -16.18 -14.54 -9.82
C PRO A 265 -16.13 -15.96 -9.25
N TYR A 266 -17.29 -16.56 -8.92
CA TYR A 266 -17.38 -17.92 -8.38
C TYR A 266 -16.99 -19.01 -9.37
N ASP A 267 -16.85 -18.67 -10.65
CA ASP A 267 -16.33 -19.60 -11.64
C ASP A 267 -14.81 -19.81 -11.46
N PHE A 268 -14.13 -19.00 -10.63
CA PHE A 268 -12.68 -19.01 -10.46
C PHE A 268 -12.28 -19.21 -8.99
N SER A 269 -11.91 -20.45 -8.64
CA SER A 269 -11.65 -20.85 -7.25
C SER A 269 -10.55 -20.04 -6.56
N TYR A 270 -9.55 -19.53 -7.30
CA TYR A 270 -8.45 -18.75 -6.73
C TYR A 270 -8.84 -17.33 -6.29
N VAL A 271 -10.01 -16.82 -6.66
CA VAL A 271 -10.41 -15.43 -6.38
C VAL A 271 -11.79 -15.31 -5.71
N SER A 272 -12.40 -16.43 -5.33
CA SER A 272 -13.76 -16.46 -4.77
C SER A 272 -13.88 -17.26 -3.47
N GLN A 273 -12.79 -17.41 -2.70
CA GLN A 273 -12.82 -18.12 -1.41
C GLN A 273 -13.34 -17.23 -0.27
N GLY A 274 -13.22 -15.91 -0.43
CA GLY A 274 -13.73 -14.91 0.48
C GLY A 274 -14.74 -13.99 -0.19
N GLU A 275 -14.61 -12.70 0.07
CA GLU A 275 -15.48 -11.67 -0.51
C GLU A 275 -15.14 -11.43 -1.99
N VAL A 276 -16.15 -11.15 -2.79
CA VAL A 276 -16.00 -10.86 -4.23
C VAL A 276 -16.37 -9.42 -4.59
N THR A 277 -17.09 -8.72 -3.70
CA THR A 277 -17.47 -7.32 -3.84
C THR A 277 -17.13 -6.54 -2.58
N VAL A 278 -16.95 -5.23 -2.70
CA VAL A 278 -16.67 -4.33 -1.57
C VAL A 278 -17.50 -3.07 -1.76
N ALA A 279 -18.29 -2.68 -0.76
CA ALA A 279 -19.25 -1.58 -0.90
C ALA A 279 -18.59 -0.21 -1.18
N SER A 280 -17.34 -0.02 -0.76
CA SER A 280 -16.59 1.23 -0.91
C SER A 280 -15.81 1.34 -2.22
N ILE A 281 -15.76 0.29 -3.05
CA ILE A 281 -14.96 0.24 -4.28
C ILE A 281 -15.86 -0.02 -5.48
N ASP A 282 -15.76 0.83 -6.50
CA ASP A 282 -16.33 0.56 -7.83
C ASP A 282 -15.26 -0.05 -8.75
N ASP A 283 -15.26 -1.38 -8.84
CA ASP A 283 -14.31 -2.13 -9.67
C ASP A 283 -14.37 -1.75 -11.17
N SER A 284 -15.49 -1.18 -11.64
CA SER A 284 -15.64 -0.71 -13.03
C SER A 284 -14.86 0.58 -13.28
N GLU A 285 -14.98 1.56 -12.39
CA GLU A 285 -14.25 2.82 -12.49
C GLU A 285 -12.75 2.58 -12.29
N GLU A 286 -12.40 1.72 -11.33
CA GLU A 286 -11.01 1.36 -11.04
C GLU A 286 -10.34 0.63 -12.22
N LEU A 287 -11.07 -0.19 -13.00
CA LEU A 287 -10.52 -0.80 -14.22
C LEU A 287 -10.12 0.28 -15.23
N LEU A 288 -10.94 1.32 -15.42
CA LEU A 288 -10.62 2.42 -16.34
C LEU A 288 -9.42 3.23 -15.85
N ALA A 289 -9.35 3.49 -14.54
CA ALA A 289 -8.21 4.19 -13.94
C ALA A 289 -6.91 3.38 -14.13
N THR A 290 -6.97 2.07 -13.92
CA THR A 290 -5.84 1.15 -14.09
C THR A 290 -5.39 1.07 -15.55
N ASP A 291 -6.34 0.95 -16.49
CA ASP A 291 -6.05 0.88 -17.91
C ASP A 291 -5.44 2.18 -18.44
N ASN A 292 -5.96 3.34 -18.02
CA ASN A 292 -5.41 4.65 -18.34
C ASN A 292 -4.01 4.84 -17.73
N ALA A 293 -3.81 4.41 -16.48
CA ALA A 293 -2.49 4.44 -15.84
C ALA A 293 -1.44 3.66 -16.66
N MET A 294 -1.79 2.50 -17.22
CA MET A 294 -0.88 1.76 -18.11
C MET A 294 -0.52 2.57 -19.37
N ASP A 295 -1.49 3.26 -19.99
CA ASP A 295 -1.23 4.08 -21.18
C ASP A 295 -0.32 5.27 -20.84
N ILE A 296 -0.60 5.96 -19.73
CA ILE A 296 0.22 7.06 -19.23
C ILE A 296 1.64 6.54 -19.00
N LEU A 297 1.82 5.45 -18.25
CA LEU A 297 3.13 4.88 -17.93
C LEU A 297 3.89 4.30 -19.14
N GLY A 298 3.34 4.41 -20.35
CA GLY A 298 4.03 4.07 -21.59
C GLY A 298 4.10 2.57 -21.87
N PHE A 299 3.17 1.79 -21.29
CA PHE A 299 2.98 0.40 -21.69
C PHE A 299 2.38 0.39 -23.09
N ASN A 300 3.00 -0.38 -23.99
CA ASN A 300 2.41 -0.56 -25.32
C ASN A 300 1.22 -1.54 -25.27
N SER A 301 0.47 -1.63 -26.36
CA SER A 301 -0.72 -2.49 -26.42
C SER A 301 -0.39 -3.97 -26.17
N ASP A 302 0.74 -4.47 -26.68
CA ASP A 302 1.13 -5.88 -26.48
C ASP A 302 1.49 -6.17 -25.01
N GLU A 303 2.18 -5.22 -24.36
CA GLU A 303 2.52 -5.27 -22.94
C GLU A 303 1.27 -5.27 -22.06
N LYS A 304 0.35 -4.32 -22.31
CA LYS A 304 -0.94 -4.23 -21.63
C LYS A 304 -1.76 -5.51 -21.80
N MET A 305 -1.86 -6.02 -23.04
CA MET A 305 -2.57 -7.27 -23.31
C MET A 305 -1.87 -8.47 -22.66
N GLY A 306 -0.54 -8.50 -22.63
CA GLY A 306 0.24 -9.52 -21.95
C GLY A 306 -0.08 -9.57 -20.44
N MET A 307 -0.17 -8.42 -19.79
CA MET A 307 -0.52 -8.35 -18.36
C MET A 307 -1.92 -8.90 -18.08
N TYR A 308 -2.92 -8.51 -18.89
CA TYR A 308 -4.27 -9.06 -18.76
C TYR A 308 -4.29 -10.56 -19.04
N LYS A 309 -3.63 -11.04 -20.11
CA LYS A 309 -3.54 -12.47 -20.44
C LYS A 309 -2.92 -13.30 -19.33
N LEU A 310 -1.83 -12.83 -18.73
CA LEU A 310 -1.20 -13.50 -17.59
C LEU A 310 -2.13 -13.53 -16.37
N THR A 311 -2.86 -12.45 -16.11
CA THR A 311 -3.84 -12.38 -15.02
C THR A 311 -5.01 -13.35 -15.25
N GLY A 312 -5.53 -13.43 -16.48
CA GLY A 312 -6.54 -14.42 -16.87
C GLY A 312 -6.06 -15.86 -16.78
N ALA A 313 -4.82 -16.14 -17.21
CA ALA A 313 -4.21 -17.46 -17.11
C ALA A 313 -4.10 -17.93 -15.64
N VAL A 314 -3.75 -17.03 -14.72
CA VAL A 314 -3.72 -17.32 -13.27
C VAL A 314 -5.10 -17.72 -12.74
N MET A 315 -6.19 -17.10 -13.22
CA MET A 315 -7.54 -17.53 -12.85
C MET A 315 -7.87 -18.93 -13.38
N HIS A 316 -7.50 -19.23 -14.63
CA HIS A 316 -7.69 -20.57 -15.22
C HIS A 316 -6.87 -21.65 -14.53
N TYR A 317 -5.65 -21.34 -14.06
CA TYR A 317 -4.84 -22.29 -13.29
C TYR A 317 -5.57 -22.83 -12.06
N GLY A 318 -6.34 -21.98 -11.37
CA GLY A 318 -7.14 -22.40 -10.22
C GLY A 318 -8.26 -23.39 -10.54
N ASN A 319 -8.64 -23.49 -11.81
CA ASN A 319 -9.74 -24.34 -12.27
C ASN A 319 -9.27 -25.63 -12.96
N MET A 320 -7.96 -25.82 -13.14
CA MET A 320 -7.42 -27.06 -13.69
C MET A 320 -7.75 -28.23 -12.77
N LYS A 321 -8.28 -29.32 -13.32
CA LYS A 321 -8.68 -30.51 -12.56
C LYS A 321 -7.76 -31.68 -12.87
N PHE A 322 -7.45 -32.44 -11.83
CA PHE A 322 -6.62 -33.63 -11.91
C PHE A 322 -7.25 -34.73 -11.09
N LYS A 323 -7.09 -35.96 -11.56
CA LYS A 323 -7.58 -37.16 -10.87
C LYS A 323 -6.46 -38.17 -10.72
N GLN A 324 -6.65 -39.11 -9.80
CA GLN A 324 -5.72 -40.20 -9.63
C GLN A 324 -5.94 -41.22 -10.76
N LYS A 325 -4.85 -41.64 -11.39
CA LYS A 325 -4.87 -42.68 -12.42
C LYS A 325 -5.30 -44.01 -11.82
N GLN A 326 -6.08 -44.80 -12.56
CA GLN A 326 -6.59 -46.08 -12.05
C GLN A 326 -5.44 -47.02 -11.66
N ARG A 327 -5.44 -47.47 -10.40
CA ARG A 327 -4.45 -48.42 -9.82
C ARG A 327 -3.01 -47.86 -9.71
N GLU A 328 -2.84 -46.55 -9.85
CA GLU A 328 -1.57 -45.83 -9.74
C GLU A 328 -1.71 -44.67 -8.75
N GLU A 329 -0.64 -44.22 -8.08
CA GLU A 329 -0.68 -43.02 -7.21
C GLU A 329 -0.51 -41.72 -7.99
N GLN A 330 -0.16 -41.83 -9.27
CA GLN A 330 0.12 -40.73 -10.17
C GLN A 330 -1.16 -39.99 -10.57
N ALA A 331 -1.03 -38.68 -10.74
CA ALA A 331 -2.06 -37.82 -11.28
C ALA A 331 -2.15 -37.92 -12.80
N GLU A 332 -3.36 -37.78 -13.32
CA GLU A 332 -3.65 -37.51 -14.72
C GLU A 332 -4.62 -36.32 -14.86
N PRO A 333 -4.58 -35.58 -15.98
CA PRO A 333 -5.52 -34.49 -16.23
C PRO A 333 -6.97 -34.99 -16.23
N ASP A 334 -7.86 -34.27 -15.55
CA ASP A 334 -9.31 -34.51 -15.58
C ASP A 334 -10.00 -33.51 -16.51
N GLY A 335 -9.70 -33.66 -17.80
CA GLY A 335 -10.10 -32.73 -18.86
C GLY A 335 -8.97 -31.78 -19.28
N THR A 336 -9.08 -31.23 -20.49
CA THR A 336 -8.07 -30.34 -21.08
C THR A 336 -8.56 -28.92 -21.29
N GLU A 337 -9.88 -28.68 -21.28
CA GLU A 337 -10.48 -27.40 -21.69
C GLU A 337 -9.86 -26.18 -20.98
N VAL A 338 -9.72 -26.25 -19.65
CA VAL A 338 -9.14 -25.16 -18.86
C VAL A 338 -7.64 -24.98 -19.16
N ALA A 339 -6.93 -26.09 -19.40
CA ALA A 339 -5.52 -26.06 -19.78
C ALA A 339 -5.31 -25.56 -21.21
N ASP A 340 -6.27 -25.78 -22.11
CA ASP A 340 -6.29 -25.22 -23.47
C ASP A 340 -6.45 -23.69 -23.40
N LYS A 341 -7.37 -23.19 -22.56
CA LYS A 341 -7.53 -21.73 -22.31
C LYS A 341 -6.27 -21.13 -21.71
N ALA A 342 -5.75 -21.70 -20.63
CA ALA A 342 -4.54 -21.19 -19.98
C ALA A 342 -3.30 -21.27 -20.88
N GLY A 343 -3.17 -22.36 -21.65
CA GLY A 343 -2.11 -22.55 -22.64
C GLY A 343 -2.18 -21.49 -23.74
N TYR A 344 -3.37 -21.25 -24.31
CA TYR A 344 -3.59 -20.21 -25.32
C TYR A 344 -3.18 -18.81 -24.83
N LEU A 345 -3.61 -18.43 -23.62
CA LEU A 345 -3.27 -17.11 -23.05
C LEU A 345 -1.77 -16.91 -22.83
N MET A 346 -1.06 -17.99 -22.50
CA MET A 346 0.39 -17.96 -22.24
C MET A 346 1.24 -18.29 -23.48
N GLY A 347 0.63 -18.61 -24.62
CA GLY A 347 1.34 -19.05 -25.81
C GLY A 347 2.03 -20.41 -25.63
N LEU A 348 1.43 -21.31 -24.87
CA LEU A 348 1.94 -22.65 -24.55
C LEU A 348 1.09 -23.75 -25.20
N ASN A 349 1.72 -24.88 -25.50
CA ASN A 349 1.00 -26.10 -25.84
C ASN A 349 0.39 -26.73 -24.58
N SER A 350 -0.92 -26.95 -24.57
CA SER A 350 -1.65 -27.47 -23.41
C SER A 350 -1.27 -28.90 -23.04
N ALA A 351 -0.99 -29.77 -24.03
CA ALA A 351 -0.56 -31.13 -23.79
C ALA A 351 0.83 -31.18 -23.13
N ASP A 352 1.76 -30.33 -23.58
CA ASP A 352 3.08 -30.20 -22.97
C ASP A 352 3.00 -29.62 -21.56
N LEU A 353 2.12 -28.62 -21.33
CA LEU A 353 1.87 -28.05 -20.01
C LEU A 353 1.35 -29.12 -19.03
N LEU A 354 0.31 -29.85 -19.41
CA LEU A 354 -0.27 -30.93 -18.59
C LEU A 354 0.73 -32.05 -18.33
N LYS A 355 1.50 -32.43 -19.35
CA LYS A 355 2.57 -33.42 -19.22
C LYS A 355 3.66 -32.95 -18.25
N ALA A 356 4.09 -31.69 -18.33
CA ALA A 356 5.11 -31.14 -17.44
C ALA A 356 4.62 -31.05 -15.98
N LEU A 357 3.33 -30.78 -15.77
CA LEU A 357 2.71 -30.75 -14.45
C LEU A 357 2.60 -32.15 -13.82
N CYS A 358 2.07 -33.14 -14.55
CA CYS A 358 1.89 -34.50 -14.02
C CYS A 358 3.21 -35.30 -13.98
N TYR A 359 4.11 -35.05 -14.94
CA TYR A 359 5.34 -35.81 -15.17
C TYR A 359 6.55 -34.89 -15.39
N PRO A 360 6.92 -34.06 -14.39
CA PRO A 360 8.10 -33.20 -14.50
C PRO A 360 9.39 -33.99 -14.73
N ARG A 361 10.28 -33.43 -15.53
CA ARG A 361 11.64 -33.93 -15.72
C ARG A 361 12.58 -33.29 -14.72
N VAL A 362 13.14 -34.10 -13.82
CA VAL A 362 14.06 -33.66 -12.77
C VAL A 362 15.48 -34.06 -13.14
N LYS A 363 16.43 -33.13 -13.01
CA LYS A 363 17.84 -33.42 -13.23
C LYS A 363 18.40 -34.14 -12.00
N VAL A 364 18.92 -35.35 -12.19
CA VAL A 364 19.56 -36.16 -11.15
C VAL A 364 20.97 -36.50 -11.63
N GLY A 365 21.99 -35.85 -11.04
CA GLY A 365 23.35 -35.90 -11.57
C GLY A 365 23.45 -35.28 -12.96
N ASN A 366 23.87 -36.07 -13.95
CA ASN A 366 24.02 -35.64 -15.35
C ASN A 366 22.81 -35.99 -16.23
N GLU A 367 21.82 -36.71 -15.71
CA GLU A 367 20.66 -37.20 -16.48
C GLU A 367 19.36 -36.52 -16.06
N TYR A 368 18.36 -36.56 -16.94
CA TYR A 368 17.01 -36.10 -16.66
C TYR A 368 16.07 -37.29 -16.52
N VAL A 369 15.46 -37.43 -15.36
CA VAL A 369 14.51 -38.51 -15.06
C VAL A 369 13.11 -37.92 -14.98
N THR A 370 12.16 -38.59 -15.64
CA THR A 370 10.73 -38.24 -15.54
C THR A 370 10.18 -38.77 -14.22
N LYS A 371 9.63 -37.87 -13.40
CA LYS A 371 9.04 -38.20 -12.10
C LYS A 371 7.53 -38.01 -12.16
N GLY A 372 6.75 -39.02 -11.82
CA GLY A 372 5.30 -38.87 -11.63
C GLY A 372 4.98 -38.11 -10.34
N GLN A 373 3.90 -37.32 -10.36
CA GLN A 373 3.39 -36.60 -9.19
C GLN A 373 2.04 -37.15 -8.74
N SER A 374 1.73 -37.07 -7.44
CA SER A 374 0.38 -37.31 -6.93
C SER A 374 -0.54 -36.11 -7.21
N VAL A 375 -1.86 -36.31 -7.13
CA VAL A 375 -2.85 -35.25 -7.39
C VAL A 375 -2.59 -33.99 -6.54
N GLN A 376 -2.32 -34.17 -5.25
CA GLN A 376 -2.02 -33.06 -4.35
C GLN A 376 -0.72 -32.33 -4.75
N GLN A 377 0.30 -33.06 -5.19
CA GLN A 377 1.56 -32.46 -5.64
C GLN A 377 1.36 -31.60 -6.90
N VAL A 378 0.51 -32.06 -7.82
CA VAL A 378 0.17 -31.28 -9.03
C VAL A 378 -0.56 -30.00 -8.64
N TYR A 379 -1.60 -30.07 -7.79
CA TYR A 379 -2.31 -28.87 -7.33
C TYR A 379 -1.39 -27.87 -6.62
N ASN A 380 -0.48 -28.34 -5.76
CA ASN A 380 0.50 -27.49 -5.10
C ASN A 380 1.45 -26.84 -6.13
N SER A 381 1.86 -27.58 -7.15
CA SER A 381 2.75 -27.08 -8.22
C SER A 381 2.04 -26.04 -9.10
N VAL A 382 0.77 -26.25 -9.45
CA VAL A 382 -0.06 -25.28 -10.19
C VAL A 382 -0.22 -23.99 -9.39
N GLY A 383 -0.55 -24.10 -8.10
CA GLY A 383 -0.65 -22.93 -7.21
C GLY A 383 0.69 -22.20 -7.07
N ALA A 384 1.81 -22.94 -6.96
CA ALA A 384 3.14 -22.33 -6.94
C ALA A 384 3.47 -21.60 -8.25
N LEU A 385 3.10 -22.17 -9.40
CA LEU A 385 3.27 -21.55 -10.71
C LEU A 385 2.42 -20.28 -10.83
N ALA A 386 1.15 -20.32 -10.44
CA ALA A 386 0.26 -19.15 -10.42
C ALA A 386 0.87 -17.99 -9.63
N LYS A 387 1.34 -18.27 -8.40
CA LYS A 387 2.03 -17.30 -7.55
C LYS A 387 3.30 -16.75 -8.19
N SER A 388 4.11 -17.62 -8.80
CA SER A 388 5.36 -17.20 -9.44
C SER A 388 5.13 -16.36 -10.69
N VAL A 389 4.13 -16.69 -11.51
CA VAL A 389 3.77 -15.91 -12.71
C VAL A 389 3.30 -14.52 -12.29
N TYR A 390 2.40 -14.45 -11.31
CA TYR A 390 1.88 -13.18 -10.81
C TYR A 390 2.98 -12.30 -10.21
N GLU A 391 3.84 -12.86 -9.36
CA GLU A 391 4.98 -12.13 -8.78
C GLU A 391 5.93 -11.60 -9.86
N LYS A 392 6.34 -12.44 -10.81
CA LYS A 392 7.27 -12.02 -11.86
C LYS A 392 6.65 -10.94 -12.76
N MET A 393 5.35 -11.04 -13.05
CA MET A 393 4.61 -10.00 -13.75
C MET A 393 4.61 -8.70 -12.95
N PHE A 394 4.35 -8.74 -11.63
CA PHE A 394 4.38 -7.56 -10.77
C PHE A 394 5.76 -6.90 -10.72
N LEU A 395 6.84 -7.69 -10.57
CA LEU A 395 8.22 -7.18 -10.57
C LEU A 395 8.63 -6.61 -11.94
N TRP A 396 8.20 -7.25 -13.02
CA TRP A 396 8.41 -6.75 -14.38
C TRP A 396 7.68 -5.42 -14.61
N MET A 397 6.44 -5.31 -14.14
CA MET A 397 5.66 -4.07 -14.20
C MET A 397 6.39 -2.93 -13.48
N VAL A 398 6.91 -3.17 -12.27
CA VAL A 398 7.75 -2.19 -11.54
C VAL A 398 9.00 -1.83 -12.33
N THR A 399 9.66 -2.80 -12.96
CA THR A 399 10.82 -2.56 -13.83
C THR A 399 10.47 -1.65 -15.02
N ARG A 400 9.32 -1.88 -15.67
CA ARG A 400 8.83 -1.04 -16.77
C ARG A 400 8.49 0.38 -16.32
N ILE A 401 7.83 0.52 -15.17
CA ILE A 401 7.56 1.83 -14.55
C ILE A 401 8.89 2.57 -14.30
N ASN A 402 9.90 1.90 -13.74
CA ASN A 402 11.20 2.52 -13.47
C ASN A 402 11.94 2.96 -14.75
N GLN A 403 11.83 2.20 -15.84
CA GLN A 403 12.40 2.62 -17.12
C GLN A 403 11.76 3.92 -17.63
N GLN A 404 10.48 4.14 -17.31
CA GLN A 404 9.76 5.33 -17.71
C GLN A 404 10.03 6.54 -16.81
N LEU A 405 10.23 6.30 -15.50
CA LEU A 405 10.62 7.33 -14.53
C LEU A 405 12.11 7.74 -14.64
N ASP A 406 12.90 6.96 -15.38
CA ASP A 406 14.30 7.25 -15.66
C ASP A 406 14.44 8.47 -16.59
N THR A 407 15.41 9.32 -16.29
CA THR A 407 15.79 10.44 -17.16
C THR A 407 17.30 10.45 -17.34
N LYS A 408 17.75 11.11 -18.43
CA LYS A 408 19.18 11.29 -18.71
C LYS A 408 19.85 12.33 -17.80
N GLN A 409 19.14 12.91 -16.84
CA GLN A 409 19.71 13.91 -15.94
C GLN A 409 20.67 13.25 -14.94
N PRO A 410 21.80 13.90 -14.59
CA PRO A 410 22.72 13.36 -13.61
C PRO A 410 22.06 13.29 -12.22
N ARG A 411 22.26 12.16 -11.54
CA ARG A 411 21.74 11.88 -10.19
C ARG A 411 22.87 12.03 -9.19
N GLN A 412 22.66 12.80 -8.12
CA GLN A 412 23.68 13.00 -7.08
C GLN A 412 23.23 12.44 -5.73
N TYR A 413 22.01 12.78 -5.30
CA TYR A 413 21.42 12.34 -4.03
C TYR A 413 19.99 11.88 -4.25
N PHE A 414 19.43 11.15 -3.29
CA PHE A 414 18.00 10.82 -3.28
C PHE A 414 17.38 10.98 -1.90
N ILE A 415 16.06 11.18 -1.91
CA ILE A 415 15.22 11.03 -0.72
C ILE A 415 14.31 9.82 -0.95
N GLY A 416 14.46 8.81 -0.10
CA GLY A 416 13.67 7.59 -0.15
C GLY A 416 12.43 7.68 0.72
N VAL A 417 11.26 7.42 0.16
CA VAL A 417 10.00 7.34 0.92
C VAL A 417 9.61 5.87 1.04
N LEU A 418 9.66 5.34 2.28
CA LEU A 418 9.29 3.96 2.56
C LEU A 418 7.85 3.89 3.06
N ASP A 419 7.02 3.17 2.30
CA ASP A 419 5.65 2.80 2.64
C ASP A 419 5.59 1.28 2.81
N ILE A 420 5.51 0.83 4.06
CA ILE A 420 5.45 -0.58 4.40
C ILE A 420 4.27 -0.83 5.33
N ALA A 421 3.72 -2.05 5.27
CA ALA A 421 2.74 -2.49 6.24
C ALA A 421 3.32 -2.38 7.66
N GLY A 422 2.55 -1.82 8.58
CA GLY A 422 2.90 -1.80 10.00
C GLY A 422 2.78 -3.20 10.61
N PHE A 423 3.17 -3.31 11.88
CA PHE A 423 3.00 -4.54 12.64
C PHE A 423 1.50 -4.85 12.82
N GLU A 424 1.08 -6.07 12.46
CA GLU A 424 -0.32 -6.50 12.55
C GLU A 424 -0.42 -7.72 13.48
N ILE A 425 -1.21 -7.61 14.55
CA ILE A 425 -1.47 -8.71 15.50
C ILE A 425 -2.82 -9.35 15.16
N PHE A 426 -2.80 -10.67 14.95
CA PHE A 426 -3.99 -11.48 14.68
C PHE A 426 -4.10 -12.61 15.70
N ASP A 427 -5.34 -13.02 16.01
CA ASP A 427 -5.63 -14.13 16.93
C ASP A 427 -5.01 -15.46 16.46
N VAL A 428 -4.85 -15.63 15.16
CA VAL A 428 -4.11 -16.76 14.55
C VAL A 428 -2.97 -16.22 13.70
N SER A 429 -1.75 -16.43 14.17
CA SER A 429 -0.52 -16.05 13.46
C SER A 429 -0.11 -17.14 12.47
N TYR A 430 -0.39 -16.94 11.19
CA TYR A 430 0.19 -17.74 10.10
C TYR A 430 1.65 -17.33 9.82
N SER A 431 2.45 -18.23 9.24
CA SER A 431 3.88 -17.97 8.93
C SER A 431 4.13 -16.71 8.08
N ARG A 432 3.10 -16.22 7.37
CA ARG A 432 3.12 -14.99 6.58
C ARG A 432 3.21 -13.70 7.41
N TYR A 433 2.87 -13.72 8.71
CA TYR A 433 2.96 -12.56 9.60
C TYR A 433 4.29 -12.49 10.37
N ALA A 434 5.17 -13.47 10.16
CA ALA A 434 6.50 -13.50 10.78
C ALA A 434 7.58 -12.79 9.94
N CYS A 435 7.30 -12.53 8.66
CA CYS A 435 8.12 -11.71 7.75
C CYS A 435 7.52 -10.31 7.69
#